data_AF-A0A661IBQ9-F1
#
_entry.id   AF-A0A661IBQ9-F1
#
_cell.length_a   1.000
_cell.length_b   1.000
_cell.length_c   1.000
_cell.angle_alpha   90.00
_cell.angle_beta   90.00
_cell.angle_gamma   90.00
#
_symmetry.space_group_name_H-M   'P 1'
#
loop_
_entity.id
_entity.type
_entity.pdbx_description
1 polymer ?
#
loop_
_entity_poly.entity_id
_entity_poly.type
_entity_poly.pdbx_seq_one_letter_code
_entity_poly.pdbx_strand_id
1 'polypeptide(L)'
;MDNFIKLLRSKTKYQLDYWDPDKFNWGSSWVLAEHCSQHFDIWWDPDRFNWRDSWTLAKYCSEYFNTWWDPSKYNWQSSWTLVEYCSEHFNTWWDPNKFDWRDSETLAIFCSEYFNTWWDPNKFNWESSWALAETCSYYFNIWWDPDRFNYNFIDSINQFGIDYLFSNCLEYFDTWFPAIVERKDSLDDNVRKIVSYVDLALNRPTNESVSQKIRDL
;
A
#
# COMPACT_ATOMS: atom_id res chain seq x y z
N MET A 1 -12.93 10.08 32.75
CA MET A 1 -13.63 8.78 32.90
C MET A 1 -15.04 8.83 32.32
N ASP A 2 -15.87 9.81 32.65
CA ASP A 2 -17.28 9.88 32.18
C ASP A 2 -17.44 9.87 30.65
N ASN A 3 -16.55 10.54 29.92
CA ASN A 3 -16.58 10.56 28.45
C ASN A 3 -16.27 9.17 27.86
N PHE A 4 -15.28 8.47 28.41
CA PHE A 4 -14.92 7.10 28.00
C PHE A 4 -16.11 6.15 28.16
N ILE A 5 -16.75 6.14 29.32
CA ILE A 5 -17.89 5.25 29.59
C ILE A 5 -19.07 5.58 28.68
N LYS A 6 -19.37 6.87 28.48
CA LYS A 6 -20.43 7.29 27.57
C LYS A 6 -20.17 6.81 26.14
N LEU A 7 -18.94 6.94 25.67
CA LEU A 7 -18.52 6.53 24.33
C LEU A 7 -18.58 5.01 24.18
N LEU A 8 -18.00 4.27 25.12
CA LEU A 8 -18.04 2.81 25.18
C LEU A 8 -19.48 2.26 25.14
N ARG A 9 -20.37 2.82 25.95
CA ARG A 9 -21.80 2.44 25.98
C ARG A 9 -22.54 2.78 24.69
N SER A 10 -22.12 3.84 23.99
CA SER A 10 -22.75 4.23 22.70
C SER A 10 -22.36 3.29 21.55
N LYS A 11 -21.25 2.55 21.69
CA LYS A 11 -20.67 1.71 20.64
C LYS A 11 -20.77 0.21 20.92
N THR A 12 -21.10 -0.16 22.14
CA THR A 12 -21.12 -1.56 22.59
C THR A 12 -22.35 -1.84 23.44
N LYS A 13 -22.53 -3.11 23.82
CA LYS A 13 -23.55 -3.53 24.80
C LYS A 13 -23.11 -3.35 26.25
N TYR A 14 -22.03 -2.62 26.52
CA TYR A 14 -21.54 -2.35 27.87
C TYR A 14 -22.57 -1.53 28.65
N GLN A 15 -22.85 -1.90 29.91
CA GLN A 15 -23.95 -1.32 30.69
C GLN A 15 -23.54 -0.63 31.98
N LEU A 16 -22.30 -0.82 32.44
CA LEU A 16 -21.81 -0.20 33.67
C LEU A 16 -21.54 1.30 33.47
N ASP A 17 -21.71 2.06 34.54
CA ASP A 17 -21.38 3.48 34.65
C ASP A 17 -19.91 3.73 35.02
N TYR A 18 -19.14 2.66 35.29
CA TYR A 18 -17.70 2.67 35.48
C TYR A 18 -17.00 1.66 34.55
N TRP A 19 -15.68 1.78 34.42
CA TRP A 19 -14.85 0.84 33.66
C TRP A 19 -14.54 -0.39 34.50
N ASP A 20 -14.94 -1.55 34.02
CA ASP A 20 -14.65 -2.86 34.57
C ASP A 20 -14.16 -3.76 33.42
N PRO A 21 -12.84 -3.99 33.32
CA PRO A 21 -12.28 -4.82 32.26
C PRO A 21 -12.78 -6.26 32.34
N ASP A 22 -13.23 -6.77 33.49
CA ASP A 22 -13.76 -8.14 33.61
C ASP A 22 -15.19 -8.28 33.07
N LYS A 23 -15.87 -7.16 32.82
CA LYS A 23 -17.24 -7.13 32.26
C LYS A 23 -17.27 -6.76 30.79
N PHE A 24 -16.14 -6.31 30.24
CA PHE A 24 -16.03 -5.97 28.84
C PHE A 24 -15.88 -7.23 27.95
N ASN A 25 -16.54 -7.23 26.79
CA ASN A 25 -16.39 -8.30 25.79
C ASN A 25 -15.10 -8.09 24.98
N TRP A 26 -13.99 -8.66 25.46
CA TRP A 26 -12.69 -8.56 24.81
C TRP A 26 -12.61 -9.16 23.40
N GLY A 27 -13.54 -10.07 23.04
CA GLY A 27 -13.69 -10.53 21.65
C GLY A 27 -14.10 -9.41 20.67
N SER A 28 -14.45 -8.22 21.16
CA SER A 28 -14.73 -7.02 20.37
C SER A 28 -13.86 -5.84 20.82
N SER A 29 -12.62 -6.10 21.29
CA SER A 29 -11.69 -5.05 21.74
C SER A 29 -11.31 -4.05 20.64
N TRP A 30 -11.49 -4.39 19.37
CA TRP A 30 -11.34 -3.47 18.24
C TRP A 30 -12.20 -2.21 18.39
N VAL A 31 -13.37 -2.30 19.05
CA VAL A 31 -14.23 -1.14 19.32
C VAL A 31 -13.54 -0.14 20.26
N LEU A 32 -12.72 -0.62 21.20
CA LEU A 32 -11.95 0.25 22.09
C LEU A 32 -10.88 1.00 21.31
N ALA A 33 -10.17 0.34 20.39
CA ALA A 33 -9.19 0.98 19.53
C ALA A 33 -9.85 2.03 18.61
N GLU A 34 -10.94 1.67 17.91
CA GLU A 34 -11.58 2.55 16.94
C GLU A 34 -12.30 3.75 17.56
N HIS A 35 -12.98 3.53 18.69
CA HIS A 35 -13.84 4.55 19.27
C HIS A 35 -13.32 5.13 20.56
N CYS A 36 -12.37 4.50 21.24
CA CYS A 36 -11.84 4.95 22.53
C CYS A 36 -10.32 5.11 22.52
N SER A 37 -9.69 5.32 21.35
CA SER A 37 -8.23 5.52 21.25
C SER A 37 -7.71 6.67 22.10
N GLN A 38 -8.48 7.76 22.26
CA GLN A 38 -8.14 8.88 23.14
C GLN A 38 -8.07 8.52 24.64
N HIS A 39 -8.47 7.29 25.00
CA HIS A 39 -8.47 6.74 26.35
C HIS A 39 -7.64 5.45 26.41
N PHE A 40 -6.65 5.31 25.52
CA PHE A 40 -5.81 4.13 25.39
C PHE A 40 -5.20 3.67 26.73
N ASP A 41 -4.70 4.62 27.52
CA ASP A 41 -4.13 4.39 28.84
C ASP A 41 -5.09 3.77 29.87
N ILE A 42 -6.40 3.89 29.66
CA ILE A 42 -7.45 3.38 30.56
C ILE A 42 -7.77 1.92 30.27
N TRP A 43 -7.87 1.57 28.98
CA TRP A 43 -8.38 0.25 28.58
C TRP A 43 -7.30 -0.68 28.05
N TRP A 44 -6.11 -0.19 27.73
CA TRP A 44 -5.08 -1.03 27.13
C TRP A 44 -4.65 -2.15 28.07
N ASP A 45 -4.81 -3.39 27.59
CA ASP A 45 -4.33 -4.61 28.23
C ASP A 45 -3.89 -5.58 27.12
N PRO A 46 -2.56 -5.81 26.95
CA PRO A 46 -2.04 -6.64 25.87
C PRO A 46 -2.36 -8.12 26.03
N ASP A 47 -2.79 -8.58 27.20
CA ASP A 47 -3.16 -9.98 27.45
C ASP A 47 -4.65 -10.22 27.25
N ARG A 48 -5.46 -9.15 27.26
CA ARG A 48 -6.90 -9.24 27.00
C ARG A 48 -7.30 -8.81 25.58
N PHE A 49 -6.52 -7.94 24.94
CA PHE A 49 -6.83 -7.49 23.58
C PHE A 49 -6.94 -8.65 22.58
N ASN A 50 -7.97 -8.63 21.72
CA ASN A 50 -8.10 -9.59 20.62
C ASN A 50 -7.13 -9.25 19.48
N TRP A 51 -5.95 -9.86 19.52
CA TRP A 51 -4.89 -9.64 18.53
C TRP A 51 -5.23 -10.02 17.10
N ARG A 52 -6.32 -10.76 16.84
CA ARG A 52 -6.84 -10.95 15.46
C ARG A 52 -7.22 -9.63 14.81
N ASP A 53 -7.63 -8.64 15.61
CA ASP A 53 -8.00 -7.30 15.18
C ASP A 53 -6.88 -6.27 15.42
N SER A 54 -5.62 -6.70 15.51
CA SER A 54 -4.48 -5.80 15.77
C SER A 54 -4.31 -4.70 14.72
N TRP A 55 -4.87 -4.88 13.52
CA TRP A 55 -4.96 -3.84 12.49
C TRP A 55 -5.66 -2.56 13.00
N THR A 56 -6.59 -2.68 13.96
CA THR A 56 -7.23 -1.51 14.59
C THR A 56 -6.29 -0.71 15.48
N LEU A 57 -5.28 -1.35 16.07
CA LEU A 57 -4.25 -0.66 16.84
C LEU A 57 -3.36 0.16 15.92
N ALA A 58 -2.94 -0.42 14.79
CA ALA A 58 -2.17 0.30 13.77
C ALA A 58 -2.96 1.50 13.24
N LYS A 59 -4.22 1.32 12.87
CA LYS A 59 -5.04 2.37 12.27
C LYS A 59 -5.46 3.49 13.23
N TYR A 60 -5.92 3.14 14.42
CA TYR A 60 -6.58 4.10 15.32
C TYR A 60 -5.75 4.46 16.55
N CYS A 61 -4.69 3.71 16.83
CA CYS A 61 -3.81 3.88 17.99
C CYS A 61 -2.33 3.96 17.57
N SER A 62 -2.02 4.42 16.35
CA SER A 62 -0.63 4.55 15.86
C SER A 62 0.22 5.43 16.77
N GLU A 63 -0.34 6.48 17.37
CA GLU A 63 0.36 7.34 18.33
C GLU A 63 0.90 6.58 19.57
N TYR A 64 0.34 5.40 19.88
CA TYR A 64 0.77 4.53 20.97
C TYR A 64 1.59 3.31 20.49
N PHE A 65 2.13 3.35 19.27
CA PHE A 65 2.85 2.23 18.64
C PHE A 65 3.85 1.54 19.58
N ASN A 66 4.73 2.32 20.21
CA ASN A 66 5.76 1.77 21.12
C ASN A 66 5.20 1.07 22.37
N THR A 67 3.93 1.30 22.70
CA THR A 67 3.25 0.69 23.85
C THR A 67 2.59 -0.63 23.49
N TRP A 68 1.95 -0.70 22.31
CA TRP A 68 1.23 -1.91 21.90
C TRP A 68 2.02 -2.82 20.97
N TRP A 69 3.10 -2.35 20.36
CA TRP A 69 3.81 -3.16 19.38
C TRP A 69 4.40 -4.43 20.00
N ASP A 70 3.91 -5.58 19.54
CA ASP A 70 4.45 -6.89 19.84
C ASP A 70 4.46 -7.74 18.55
N PRO A 71 5.63 -7.97 17.93
CA PRO A 71 5.72 -8.70 16.66
C PRO A 71 5.38 -10.20 16.78
N SER A 72 5.27 -10.73 18.01
CA SER A 72 4.83 -12.11 18.27
C SER A 72 3.30 -12.23 18.40
N LYS A 73 2.62 -11.14 18.77
CA LYS A 73 1.17 -11.10 18.93
C LYS A 73 0.44 -10.48 17.72
N TYR A 74 1.08 -9.54 17.02
CA TYR A 74 0.48 -8.85 15.88
C TYR A 74 0.00 -9.81 14.77
N ASN A 75 -1.19 -9.59 14.23
CA ASN A 75 -1.71 -10.32 13.09
C ASN A 75 -1.07 -9.84 11.77
N TRP A 76 -0.02 -10.55 11.35
CA TRP A 76 0.73 -10.24 10.14
C TRP A 76 -0.06 -10.35 8.83
N GLN A 77 -1.22 -11.03 8.81
CA GLN A 77 -2.13 -11.00 7.65
C GLN A 77 -2.74 -9.61 7.39
N SER A 78 -2.55 -8.67 8.32
CA SER A 78 -2.94 -7.27 8.18
C SER A 78 -1.72 -6.35 8.25
N SER A 79 -0.54 -6.84 7.82
CA SER A 79 0.69 -6.04 7.83
C SER A 79 0.60 -4.78 6.98
N TRP A 80 -0.26 -4.73 5.96
CA TRP A 80 -0.54 -3.51 5.19
C TRP A 80 -0.97 -2.33 6.07
N THR A 81 -1.63 -2.56 7.21
CA THR A 81 -1.99 -1.46 8.13
C THR A 81 -0.79 -0.86 8.87
N LEU A 82 0.29 -1.63 9.06
CA LEU A 82 1.56 -1.07 9.58
C LEU A 82 2.22 -0.16 8.54
N VAL A 83 2.09 -0.52 7.27
CA VAL A 83 2.63 0.25 6.15
C VAL A 83 1.90 1.58 6.02
N GLU A 84 0.56 1.57 6.04
CA GLU A 84 -0.24 2.78 5.84
C GLU A 84 -0.26 3.70 7.08
N TYR A 85 -0.38 3.14 8.28
CA TYR A 85 -0.64 3.94 9.49
C TYR A 85 0.56 4.01 10.46
N CYS A 86 1.61 3.22 10.24
CA CYS A 86 2.78 3.16 11.11
C CYS A 86 4.11 3.20 10.32
N SER A 87 4.11 3.81 9.12
CA SER A 87 5.31 3.93 8.28
C SER A 87 6.47 4.65 8.97
N GLU A 88 6.19 5.62 9.85
CA GLU A 88 7.18 6.30 10.69
C GLU A 88 7.97 5.35 11.62
N HIS A 89 7.44 4.16 11.89
CA HIS A 89 8.07 3.11 12.69
C HIS A 89 8.63 1.95 11.85
N PHE A 90 8.82 2.14 10.54
CA PHE A 90 9.24 1.11 9.58
C PHE A 90 10.37 0.21 10.09
N ASN A 91 11.48 0.81 10.54
CA ASN A 91 12.66 0.05 11.01
C ASN A 91 12.40 -0.80 12.27
N THR A 92 11.28 -0.58 12.97
CA THR A 92 10.91 -1.33 14.18
C THR A 92 10.03 -2.52 13.86
N TRP A 93 9.07 -2.37 12.94
CA TRP A 93 8.16 -3.46 12.58
C TRP A 93 8.58 -4.25 11.34
N TRP A 94 9.50 -3.74 10.52
CA TRP A 94 9.84 -4.42 9.27
C TRP A 94 10.44 -5.82 9.51
N ASP A 95 9.74 -6.84 9.02
CA ASP A 95 10.22 -8.22 8.97
C ASP A 95 9.79 -8.85 7.63
N PRO A 96 10.71 -9.05 6.67
CA PRO A 96 10.39 -9.54 5.34
C PRO A 96 9.94 -11.01 5.31
N ASN A 97 10.09 -11.74 6.42
CA ASN A 97 9.63 -13.13 6.55
C ASN A 97 8.22 -13.23 7.15
N LYS A 98 7.73 -12.15 7.76
CA LYS A 98 6.38 -12.08 8.34
C LYS A 98 5.44 -11.21 7.55
N PHE A 99 5.94 -10.19 6.86
CA PHE A 99 5.15 -9.32 6.02
C PHE A 99 4.33 -10.11 4.98
N ASP A 100 3.06 -9.74 4.82
CA ASP A 100 2.18 -10.29 3.80
C ASP A 100 2.44 -9.62 2.45
N TRP A 101 3.23 -10.29 1.61
CA TRP A 101 3.66 -9.77 0.32
C TRP A 101 2.54 -9.62 -0.72
N ARG A 102 1.32 -10.11 -0.45
CA ARG A 102 0.16 -9.90 -1.33
C ARG A 102 -0.19 -8.43 -1.49
N ASP A 103 0.05 -7.64 -0.44
CA ASP A 103 -0.21 -6.19 -0.39
C ASP A 103 1.08 -5.37 -0.58
N SER A 104 2.10 -5.91 -1.26
CA SER A 104 3.43 -5.29 -1.34
C SER A 104 3.43 -3.94 -2.06
N GLU A 105 2.42 -3.61 -2.86
CA GLU A 105 2.26 -2.26 -3.42
C GLU A 105 2.11 -1.18 -2.36
N THR A 106 1.57 -1.52 -1.19
CA THR A 106 1.49 -0.57 -0.08
C THR A 106 2.89 -0.11 0.36
N LEU A 107 3.91 -0.98 0.26
CA LEU A 107 5.30 -0.61 0.58
C LEU A 107 5.84 0.41 -0.42
N ALA A 108 5.50 0.27 -1.71
CA ALA A 108 5.86 1.26 -2.72
C ALA A 108 5.17 2.60 -2.41
N ILE A 109 3.88 2.57 -2.12
CA ILE A 109 3.06 3.79 -1.93
C ILE A 109 3.46 4.56 -0.66
N PHE A 110 3.57 3.87 0.48
CA PHE A 110 3.73 4.53 1.79
C PHE A 110 5.15 4.44 2.36
N CYS A 111 6.02 3.60 1.79
CA CYS A 111 7.37 3.34 2.30
C CYS A 111 8.44 3.40 1.19
N SER A 112 8.22 4.18 0.12
CA SER A 112 9.19 4.37 -0.97
C SER A 112 10.55 4.89 -0.49
N GLU A 113 10.59 5.66 0.61
CA GLU A 113 11.84 6.11 1.22
C GLU A 113 12.72 4.96 1.74
N TYR A 114 12.12 3.82 2.09
CA TYR A 114 12.80 2.60 2.54
C TYR A 114 13.00 1.57 1.43
N PHE A 115 12.88 1.96 0.16
CA PHE A 115 12.92 1.06 -1.00
C PHE A 115 14.06 0.04 -0.93
N ASN A 116 15.30 0.49 -0.71
CA ASN A 116 16.47 -0.40 -0.65
C ASN A 116 16.44 -1.41 0.50
N THR A 117 15.58 -1.22 1.49
CA THR A 117 15.43 -2.12 2.65
C THR A 117 14.36 -3.19 2.40
N TRP A 118 13.23 -2.83 1.79
CA TRP A 118 12.14 -3.78 1.55
C TRP A 118 12.16 -4.42 0.17
N TRP A 119 12.85 -3.83 -0.82
CA TRP A 119 12.80 -4.34 -2.18
C TRP A 119 13.33 -5.77 -2.28
N ASP A 120 12.46 -6.69 -2.70
CA ASP A 120 12.81 -8.06 -3.07
C ASP A 120 11.99 -8.43 -4.32
N PRO A 121 12.62 -8.52 -5.51
CA PRO A 121 11.89 -8.78 -6.75
C PRO A 121 11.25 -10.18 -6.77
N ASN A 122 11.70 -11.12 -5.93
CA ASN A 122 11.12 -12.46 -5.86
C ASN A 122 9.94 -12.56 -4.89
N LYS A 123 9.73 -11.54 -4.05
CA LYS A 123 8.61 -11.50 -3.12
C LYS A 123 7.55 -10.46 -3.50
N PHE A 124 7.94 -9.37 -4.15
CA PHE A 124 7.03 -8.33 -4.58
C PHE A 124 5.90 -8.89 -5.47
N ASN A 125 4.67 -8.46 -5.21
CA ASN A 125 3.49 -8.75 -6.01
C ASN A 125 3.52 -7.94 -7.32
N TRP A 126 4.03 -8.58 -8.37
CA TRP A 126 4.14 -7.97 -9.70
C TRP A 126 2.81 -7.64 -10.37
N GLU A 127 1.68 -8.21 -9.93
CA GLU A 127 0.36 -7.77 -10.40
C GLU A 127 0.12 -6.28 -10.10
N SER A 128 0.76 -5.78 -9.03
CA SER A 128 0.70 -4.39 -8.60
C SER A 128 1.96 -3.59 -8.97
N SER A 129 2.73 -3.99 -10.00
CA SER A 129 3.97 -3.31 -10.40
C SER A 129 3.78 -1.86 -10.84
N TRP A 130 2.55 -1.45 -11.15
CA TRP A 130 2.20 -0.06 -11.43
C TRP A 130 2.58 0.88 -10.27
N ALA A 131 2.48 0.41 -9.02
CA ALA A 131 2.84 1.21 -7.85
C ALA A 131 4.32 1.56 -7.84
N LEU A 132 5.19 0.69 -8.37
CA LEU A 132 6.62 0.97 -8.53
C LEU A 132 6.86 2.08 -9.55
N ALA A 133 6.15 2.05 -10.68
CA ALA A 133 6.24 3.09 -11.69
C ALA A 133 5.72 4.43 -11.15
N GLU A 134 4.62 4.43 -10.40
CA GLU A 134 4.03 5.64 -9.83
C GLU A 134 4.88 6.27 -8.72
N THR A 135 5.34 5.45 -7.77
CA THR A 135 5.87 5.96 -6.48
C THR A 135 7.35 5.71 -6.27
N CYS A 136 7.94 4.82 -7.07
CA CYS A 136 9.34 4.40 -6.96
C CYS A 136 10.13 4.64 -8.26
N SER A 137 9.71 5.59 -9.11
CA SER A 137 10.37 5.90 -10.39
C SER A 137 11.85 6.26 -10.23
N TYR A 138 12.23 6.90 -9.12
CA TYR A 138 13.64 7.17 -8.79
C TYR A 138 14.52 5.90 -8.77
N TYR A 139 13.93 4.75 -8.42
CA TYR A 139 14.61 3.45 -8.35
C TYR A 139 14.40 2.60 -9.60
N PHE A 140 13.96 3.19 -10.72
CA PHE A 140 13.62 2.47 -11.97
C PHE A 140 14.68 1.45 -12.38
N ASN A 141 15.96 1.85 -12.40
CA ASN A 141 17.07 0.97 -12.80
C ASN A 141 17.28 -0.24 -11.88
N ILE A 142 16.64 -0.28 -10.71
CA ILE A 142 16.73 -1.39 -9.75
C ILE A 142 15.53 -2.33 -9.87
N TRP A 143 14.30 -1.79 -9.99
CA TRP A 143 13.11 -2.62 -10.06
C TRP A 143 12.66 -2.97 -11.47
N TRP A 144 13.12 -2.27 -12.50
CA TRP A 144 12.66 -2.53 -13.86
C TRP A 144 13.03 -3.95 -14.29
N ASP A 145 11.99 -4.78 -14.47
CA ASP A 145 12.07 -6.11 -15.03
C ASP A 145 10.95 -6.24 -16.08
N PRO A 146 11.27 -6.22 -17.39
CA PRO A 146 10.25 -6.28 -18.42
C PRO A 146 9.54 -7.63 -18.46
N ASP A 147 10.14 -8.70 -17.91
CA ASP A 147 9.53 -10.03 -17.81
C ASP A 147 8.51 -10.15 -16.70
N ARG A 148 8.61 -9.30 -15.68
CA ARG A 148 7.71 -9.34 -14.53
C ARG A 148 6.73 -8.18 -14.48
N PHE A 149 7.03 -7.05 -15.10
CA PHE A 149 6.15 -5.88 -15.07
C PHE A 149 4.76 -6.19 -15.64
N ASN A 150 3.71 -5.85 -14.89
CA ASN A 150 2.34 -5.98 -15.32
C ASN A 150 1.93 -4.79 -16.22
N TYR A 151 1.87 -5.04 -17.52
CA TYR A 151 1.46 -4.08 -18.54
C TYR A 151 -0.06 -3.92 -18.67
N ASN A 152 -0.84 -4.80 -18.06
CA ASN A 152 -2.27 -4.93 -18.31
C ASN A 152 -3.12 -3.90 -17.55
N PHE A 153 -4.42 -4.00 -17.78
CA PHE A 153 -5.46 -3.19 -17.15
C PHE A 153 -5.48 -3.38 -15.63
N ILE A 154 -5.52 -2.28 -14.89
CA ILE A 154 -5.59 -2.26 -13.43
C ILE A 154 -7.04 -1.91 -13.07
N ASP A 155 -7.77 -2.94 -12.63
CA ASP A 155 -9.24 -3.00 -12.56
C ASP A 155 -9.94 -1.85 -11.80
N SER A 156 -9.23 -1.15 -10.91
CA SER A 156 -9.83 -0.15 -10.01
C SER A 156 -9.80 1.30 -10.53
N ILE A 157 -8.98 1.63 -11.56
CA ILE A 157 -8.74 3.03 -11.98
C ILE A 157 -8.97 3.26 -13.49
N ASN A 158 -9.33 2.22 -14.26
CA ASN A 158 -9.35 2.27 -15.73
C ASN A 158 -7.99 2.71 -16.33
N GLN A 159 -6.89 2.38 -15.68
CA GLN A 159 -5.54 2.73 -16.12
C GLN A 159 -4.73 1.47 -16.43
N PHE A 160 -3.84 1.57 -17.40
CA PHE A 160 -2.91 0.51 -17.75
C PHE A 160 -1.59 0.71 -17.02
N GLY A 161 -0.85 -0.37 -16.70
CA GLY A 161 0.51 -0.24 -16.18
C GLY A 161 1.43 0.62 -17.06
N ILE A 162 1.16 0.62 -18.37
CA ILE A 162 1.82 1.50 -19.35
C ILE A 162 1.59 2.99 -19.06
N ASP A 163 0.40 3.40 -18.61
CA ASP A 163 0.08 4.81 -18.36
C ASP A 163 0.97 5.37 -17.23
N TYR A 164 1.27 4.55 -16.22
CA TYR A 164 2.18 4.91 -15.13
C TYR A 164 3.63 5.03 -15.59
N LEU A 165 4.08 4.20 -16.53
CA LEU A 165 5.41 4.34 -17.14
C LEU A 165 5.53 5.65 -17.92
N PHE A 166 4.50 6.02 -18.69
CA PHE A 166 4.47 7.31 -19.39
C PHE A 166 4.49 8.49 -18.41
N SER A 167 3.63 8.45 -17.40
CA SER A 167 3.43 9.57 -16.50
C SER A 167 4.62 9.82 -15.57
N ASN A 168 5.28 8.74 -15.13
CA ASN A 168 6.25 8.81 -14.03
C ASN A 168 7.65 8.30 -14.40
N CYS A 169 7.80 7.57 -15.49
CA CYS A 169 9.07 6.96 -15.92
C CYS A 169 9.50 7.40 -17.34
N LEU A 170 9.07 8.59 -17.77
CA LEU A 170 9.36 9.09 -19.12
C LEU A 170 10.87 9.25 -19.39
N GLU A 171 11.67 9.56 -18.37
CA GLU A 171 13.13 9.66 -18.52
C GLU A 171 13.79 8.33 -18.91
N TYR A 172 13.11 7.21 -18.67
CA TYR A 172 13.56 5.86 -19.03
C TYR A 172 12.88 5.31 -20.28
N PHE A 173 12.25 6.17 -21.09
CA PHE A 173 11.49 5.79 -22.28
C PHE A 173 12.25 4.82 -23.21
N ASP A 174 13.50 5.16 -23.53
CA ASP A 174 14.35 4.36 -24.41
C ASP A 174 14.70 2.97 -23.83
N THR A 175 14.48 2.76 -22.54
CA THR A 175 14.69 1.47 -21.86
C THR A 175 13.42 0.62 -21.86
N TRP A 176 12.28 1.18 -21.44
CA TRP A 176 11.07 0.37 -21.29
C TRP A 176 10.27 0.22 -22.59
N PHE A 177 10.25 1.22 -23.47
CA PHE A 177 9.40 1.19 -24.66
C PHE A 177 9.76 0.06 -25.64
N PRO A 178 11.05 -0.18 -25.96
CA PRO A 178 11.42 -1.30 -26.83
C PRO A 178 10.96 -2.66 -26.26
N ALA A 179 11.10 -2.85 -24.95
CA ALA A 179 10.69 -4.09 -24.28
C ALA A 179 9.17 -4.34 -24.39
N ILE A 180 8.36 -3.28 -24.41
CA ILE A 180 6.90 -3.38 -24.64
C ILE A 180 6.61 -3.73 -26.11
N VAL A 181 7.29 -3.09 -27.05
CA VAL A 181 7.09 -3.34 -28.49
C VAL A 181 7.43 -4.79 -28.84
N GLU A 182 8.52 -5.34 -28.29
CA GLU A 182 8.92 -6.74 -28.47
C GLU A 182 7.86 -7.73 -27.97
N ARG A 183 7.04 -7.34 -26.99
CA ARG A 183 6.01 -8.16 -26.36
C ARG A 183 4.60 -7.86 -26.86
N LYS A 184 4.45 -6.94 -27.81
CA LYS A 184 3.16 -6.39 -28.24
C LYS A 184 2.10 -7.46 -28.56
N ASP A 185 2.52 -8.60 -29.09
CA ASP A 185 1.61 -9.70 -29.46
C ASP A 185 1.11 -10.51 -28.25
N SER A 186 1.84 -10.52 -27.12
CA SER A 186 1.41 -11.16 -25.86
C SER A 186 0.59 -10.25 -24.95
N LEU A 187 0.45 -8.96 -25.28
CA LEU A 187 -0.33 -7.99 -24.51
C LEU A 187 -1.83 -8.12 -24.80
N ASP A 188 -2.67 -7.68 -23.85
CA ASP A 188 -4.10 -7.50 -24.06
C ASP A 188 -4.40 -6.59 -25.26
N ASP A 189 -5.53 -6.80 -25.93
CA ASP A 189 -5.89 -6.07 -27.16
C ASP A 189 -5.95 -4.54 -26.96
N ASN A 190 -6.35 -4.07 -25.78
CA ASN A 190 -6.39 -2.64 -25.49
C ASN A 190 -4.97 -2.07 -25.36
N VAL A 191 -4.11 -2.77 -24.62
CA VAL A 191 -2.70 -2.42 -24.46
C VAL A 191 -2.00 -2.41 -25.82
N ARG A 192 -2.26 -3.41 -26.66
CA ARG A 192 -1.72 -3.50 -28.03
C ARG A 192 -2.11 -2.30 -28.89
N LYS A 193 -3.35 -1.81 -28.76
CA LYS A 193 -3.82 -0.60 -29.45
C LYS A 193 -3.09 0.64 -28.95
N ILE A 194 -2.95 0.81 -27.63
CA ILE A 194 -2.22 1.94 -27.04
C ILE A 194 -0.78 1.97 -27.54
N VAL A 195 -0.07 0.85 -27.44
CA VAL A 195 1.32 0.72 -27.92
C VAL A 195 1.42 1.07 -29.41
N SER A 196 0.45 0.62 -30.23
CA SER A 196 0.42 0.97 -31.66
C SER A 196 0.26 2.47 -31.90
N TYR A 197 -0.57 3.15 -31.11
CA TYR A 197 -0.77 4.60 -31.26
C TYR A 197 0.46 5.39 -30.82
N VAL A 198 1.09 4.99 -29.73
CA VAL A 198 2.35 5.58 -29.26
C VAL A 198 3.43 5.42 -30.33
N ASP A 199 3.65 4.18 -30.79
CA ASP A 199 4.66 3.86 -31.79
C ASP A 199 4.47 4.71 -33.06
N LEU A 200 3.24 4.78 -33.56
CA LEU A 200 2.88 5.62 -34.69
C LEU A 200 3.04 7.13 -34.42
N ALA A 201 2.81 7.59 -33.20
CA ALA A 201 2.97 8.99 -32.83
C ALA A 201 4.45 9.40 -32.82
N LEU A 202 5.31 8.53 -32.28
CA LEU A 202 6.74 8.78 -32.12
C LEU A 202 7.54 8.57 -33.41
N ASN A 203 7.12 7.64 -34.27
CA ASN A 203 7.80 7.33 -35.54
C ASN A 203 7.31 8.16 -36.74
N ARG A 204 6.48 9.18 -36.53
CA ARG A 204 6.11 10.13 -37.59
C ARG A 204 7.24 11.14 -37.82
N PRO A 205 7.57 11.48 -39.08
CA PRO A 205 8.45 12.61 -39.35
C PRO A 205 7.75 13.90 -38.92
N THR A 206 8.17 14.52 -37.81
CA THR A 206 7.49 15.68 -37.23
C THR A 206 8.15 17.02 -37.56
N ASN A 207 7.32 17.95 -38.05
CA ASN A 207 7.52 19.39 -37.89
C ASN A 207 7.22 19.77 -36.41
N GLU A 208 8.01 20.67 -35.82
CA GLU A 208 8.12 20.93 -34.37
C GLU A 208 6.81 21.21 -33.61
N SER A 209 5.72 21.62 -34.26
CA SER A 209 4.50 22.08 -33.56
C SER A 209 3.56 20.97 -33.08
N VAL A 210 3.70 19.72 -33.56
CA VAL A 210 2.84 18.60 -33.13
C VAL A 210 3.40 17.90 -31.88
N SER A 211 4.70 18.07 -31.62
CA SER A 211 5.39 17.43 -30.49
C SER A 211 4.91 17.92 -29.12
N GLN A 212 4.29 19.10 -29.03
CA GLN A 212 3.93 19.67 -27.73
C GLN A 212 2.64 19.06 -27.15
N LYS A 213 1.63 18.71 -27.96
CA LYS A 213 0.36 18.13 -27.46
C LYS A 213 0.46 16.66 -27.03
N ILE A 214 1.47 15.93 -27.50
CA ILE A 214 1.79 14.57 -27.04
C ILE A 214 2.78 14.64 -25.85
N ARG A 215 3.46 15.77 -25.64
CA ARG A 215 4.25 16.07 -24.43
C ARG A 215 3.40 16.61 -23.27
N ASP A 216 2.20 17.14 -23.55
CA ASP A 216 1.29 17.74 -22.57
C ASP A 216 0.14 16.79 -22.14
N LEU A 217 0.10 15.56 -22.66
CA LEU A 217 -0.82 14.47 -22.27
C LEU A 217 -0.04 13.43 -21.47
#